data_AF-A0A0Q8PU55-F1
#
_entry.id   AF-A0A0Q8PU55-F1
#
_cell.length_a   1.000
_cell.length_b   1.000
_cell.length_c   1.000
_cell.angle_alpha   90.00
_cell.angle_beta   90.00
_cell.angle_gamma   90.00
#
_symmetry.space_group_name_H-M   'P 1'
#
loop_
_entity.id
_entity.type
_entity.pdbx_description
1 polymer ?
#
loop_
_entity_poly.entity_id
_entity_poly.type
_entity_poly.pdbx_seq_one_letter_code
_entity_poly.pdbx_strand_id
1 'polypeptide(L)'
;MSWAQLDRLITEAIIRFDPERAEAERQKAQEHRFCDVSEVDEHGNAVITAVVDIADGHDFNTAIAREAEVRGRLGDDSSLDARRAQAVGAIARRDLALDLLTTDETTGEITVRSAGRKVLMDLHITDTTLRGENPVGRWGDKPVTTAQIKQWLRSRETTSIIIRPVINLADCIPVDSYEIPDRHKHRVRSRRHTCSFPNCTTPAVKCDIDHEIPHRKGGPTCPCNLHPLCRRHHRAKTFSEWRYLSLTPGHFLWTSPHGRLFLVGPGGTRALDPPRAIEP
;
A
#
# COMPACT_ATOMS: atom_id res chain seq x y z
N MET A 1 43.77 17.31 10.43
CA MET A 1 42.56 17.18 9.60
C MET A 1 41.76 16.00 10.09
N SER A 2 40.46 16.18 10.32
CA SER A 2 39.56 15.04 10.55
C SER A 2 39.22 14.35 9.22
N TRP A 3 38.82 13.08 9.27
CA TRP A 3 38.34 12.35 8.10
C TRP A 3 37.21 13.08 7.36
N ALA A 4 36.27 13.67 8.09
CA ALA A 4 35.18 14.46 7.49
C ALA A 4 35.66 15.75 6.78
N GLN A 5 36.77 16.35 7.21
CA GLN A 5 37.38 17.50 6.51
C GLN A 5 38.07 17.05 5.23
N LEU A 6 38.74 15.89 5.26
CA LEU A 6 39.38 15.31 4.09
C LEU A 6 38.34 14.93 3.02
N ASP A 7 37.24 14.29 3.42
CA ASP A 7 36.15 13.90 2.50
C ASP A 7 35.49 15.10 1.83
N ARG A 8 35.30 16.21 2.57
CA ARG A 8 34.80 17.47 1.96
C ARG A 8 35.79 18.02 0.94
N LEU A 9 37.07 18.07 1.26
CA LEU A 9 38.10 18.57 0.34
C LEU A 9 38.19 17.70 -0.92
N ILE A 10 38.10 16.38 -0.78
CA ILE A 10 38.06 15.44 -1.90
C ILE A 10 36.79 15.69 -2.75
N THR A 11 35.63 15.83 -2.11
CA THR A 11 34.36 16.09 -2.82
C THR A 11 34.39 17.41 -3.57
N GLU A 12 34.89 18.49 -2.93
CA GLU A 12 35.08 19.79 -3.57
C GLU A 12 36.06 19.72 -4.75
N ALA A 13 37.15 18.98 -4.61
CA ALA A 13 38.12 18.78 -5.68
C ALA A 13 37.51 18.01 -6.86
N ILE A 14 36.73 16.96 -6.61
CA ILE A 14 36.02 16.21 -7.65
C ILE A 14 35.05 17.14 -8.39
N ILE A 15 34.22 17.91 -7.68
CA ILE A 15 33.28 18.85 -8.31
C ILE A 15 34.01 19.90 -9.15
N ARG A 16 35.16 20.42 -8.67
CA ARG A 16 35.90 21.49 -9.35
C ARG A 16 36.67 21.02 -10.58
N PHE A 17 37.25 19.83 -10.54
CA PHE A 17 38.19 19.34 -11.56
C PHE A 17 37.63 18.20 -12.43
N ASP A 18 36.55 17.55 -12.01
CA ASP A 18 35.80 16.55 -12.78
C ASP A 18 34.26 16.75 -12.62
N PRO A 19 33.74 17.88 -13.12
CA PRO A 19 32.33 18.24 -12.95
C PRO A 19 31.38 17.27 -13.67
N GLU A 20 31.82 16.66 -14.77
CA GLU A 20 31.01 15.70 -15.53
C GLU A 20 30.76 14.43 -14.72
N ARG A 21 31.80 13.89 -14.07
CA ARG A 21 31.64 12.75 -13.17
C ARG A 21 30.78 13.10 -11.96
N ALA A 22 31.01 14.25 -11.34
CA ALA A 22 30.22 14.70 -10.19
C ALA A 22 28.72 14.82 -10.55
N GLU A 23 28.42 15.35 -11.73
CA GLU A 23 27.05 15.48 -12.22
C GLU A 23 26.43 14.12 -12.57
N ALA A 24 27.18 13.21 -13.19
CA ALA A 24 26.72 11.84 -13.46
C ALA A 24 26.44 11.04 -12.18
N GLU A 25 27.27 11.17 -11.14
CA GLU A 25 27.05 10.58 -9.82
C GLU A 25 25.82 11.19 -9.14
N ARG A 26 25.62 12.52 -9.23
CA ARG A 26 24.42 13.21 -8.74
C ARG A 26 23.16 12.70 -9.43
N GLN A 27 23.18 12.52 -10.75
CA GLN A 27 22.04 11.99 -11.52
C GLN A 27 21.70 10.55 -11.12
N LYS A 28 22.69 9.68 -10.98
CA LYS A 28 22.48 8.32 -10.44
C LYS A 28 21.87 8.34 -9.03
N ALA A 29 22.31 9.27 -8.17
CA ALA A 29 21.73 9.43 -6.85
C ALA A 29 20.25 9.86 -6.88
N GLN A 30 19.78 10.54 -7.94
CA GLN A 30 18.36 10.88 -8.10
C GLN A 30 17.48 9.62 -8.27
N GLU A 31 18.01 8.56 -8.88
CA GLU A 31 17.29 7.28 -9.03
C GLU A 31 17.05 6.59 -7.68
N HIS A 32 17.78 6.97 -6.64
CA HIS A 32 17.61 6.46 -5.27
C HIS A 32 16.64 7.30 -4.42
N ARG A 33 16.08 8.39 -4.95
CA ARG A 33 15.02 9.16 -4.28
C ARG A 33 13.76 8.30 -4.17
N PHE A 34 13.08 8.38 -3.04
CA PHE A 34 11.85 7.63 -2.81
C PHE A 34 10.93 8.38 -1.85
N CYS A 35 9.64 8.01 -1.87
CA CYS A 35 8.65 8.43 -0.89
C CYS A 35 7.74 7.22 -0.64
N ASP A 36 7.67 6.77 0.61
CA ASP A 36 6.84 5.65 1.03
C ASP A 36 5.97 6.05 2.23
N VAL A 37 4.75 5.53 2.27
CA VAL A 37 3.82 5.72 3.38
C VAL A 37 3.59 4.36 4.02
N SER A 38 3.89 4.26 5.31
CA SER A 38 3.75 3.01 6.05
C SER A 38 2.29 2.55 6.14
N GLU A 39 2.13 1.28 6.52
CA GLU A 39 0.85 0.83 7.06
C GLU A 39 0.50 1.59 8.34
N VAL A 40 -0.78 1.52 8.69
CA VAL A 40 -1.32 2.27 9.83
C VAL A 40 -1.06 1.53 11.14
N ASP A 41 -0.64 2.27 12.15
CA ASP A 41 -0.37 1.76 13.50
C ASP A 41 -1.67 1.51 14.30
N GLU A 42 -1.53 1.06 15.55
CA GLU A 42 -2.64 0.77 16.45
C GLU A 42 -3.45 2.00 16.91
N HIS A 43 -2.95 3.21 16.61
CA HIS A 43 -3.58 4.48 16.95
C HIS A 43 -4.15 5.21 15.72
N GLY A 44 -4.00 4.64 14.52
CA GLY A 44 -4.46 5.25 13.28
C GLY A 44 -3.45 6.21 12.64
N ASN A 45 -2.19 6.19 13.05
CA ASN A 45 -1.12 7.00 12.44
C ASN A 45 -0.39 6.23 11.35
N ALA A 46 0.21 6.96 10.41
CA ALA A 46 1.12 6.40 9.41
C ALA A 46 2.41 7.23 9.37
N VAL A 47 3.53 6.57 9.10
CA VAL A 47 4.84 7.19 8.92
C VAL A 47 5.07 7.45 7.44
N ILE A 48 5.50 8.66 7.11
CA ILE A 48 5.94 9.02 5.76
C ILE A 48 7.46 9.10 5.79
N THR A 49 8.13 8.28 4.97
CA THR A 49 9.59 8.32 4.80
C THR A 49 9.91 8.73 3.39
N ALA A 50 10.73 9.77 3.23
CA ALA A 50 11.10 10.27 1.92
C ALA A 50 12.56 10.70 1.85
N VAL A 51 13.17 10.47 0.70
CA VAL A 51 14.44 11.04 0.27
C VAL A 51 14.14 11.92 -0.94
N VAL A 52 14.25 13.23 -0.76
CA VAL A 52 13.90 14.25 -1.75
C VAL A 52 15.10 15.13 -2.08
N ASP A 53 14.96 16.01 -3.07
CA ASP A 53 15.92 17.11 -3.24
C ASP A 53 15.95 17.99 -1.98
N ILE A 54 17.11 18.54 -1.64
CA ILE A 54 17.24 19.36 -0.45
C ILE A 54 16.44 20.67 -0.56
N ALA A 55 16.32 21.24 -1.76
CA ALA A 55 15.48 22.41 -2.00
C ALA A 55 14.01 22.08 -1.72
N ASP A 56 13.51 20.97 -2.30
CA ASP A 56 12.15 20.48 -2.08
C ASP A 56 11.88 20.19 -0.59
N GLY A 57 12.85 19.59 0.11
CA GLY A 57 12.76 19.32 1.54
C GLY A 57 12.66 20.59 2.39
N HIS A 58 13.42 21.63 2.04
CA HIS A 58 13.36 22.92 2.72
C HIS A 58 12.01 23.62 2.49
N ASP A 59 11.53 23.63 1.25
CA ASP A 59 10.24 24.23 0.87
C ASP A 59 9.08 23.50 1.55
N PHE A 60 9.12 22.16 1.58
CA PHE A 60 8.14 21.34 2.27
C PHE A 60 8.10 21.63 3.78
N ASN A 61 9.26 21.70 4.44
CA ASN A 61 9.34 22.04 5.85
C ASN A 61 8.80 23.46 6.14
N THR A 62 9.09 24.42 5.26
CA THR A 62 8.59 25.79 5.36
C THR A 62 7.07 25.84 5.20
N ALA A 63 6.52 25.10 4.24
CA ALA A 63 5.08 25.01 4.03
C ALA A 63 4.36 24.40 5.24
N ILE A 64 4.91 23.34 5.84
CA ILE A 64 4.38 22.71 7.07
C ILE A 64 4.40 23.70 8.23
N ALA A 65 5.53 24.41 8.42
CA ALA A 65 5.68 25.37 9.50
C ALA A 65 4.63 26.50 9.39
N ARG A 66 4.50 27.09 8.20
CA ARG A 66 3.53 28.15 7.93
C ARG A 66 2.09 27.71 8.20
N GLU A 67 1.68 26.55 7.68
CA GLU A 67 0.33 26.02 7.88
C GLU A 67 0.04 25.70 9.36
N ALA A 68 1.01 25.12 10.08
CA ALA A 68 0.88 24.83 11.50
C ALA A 68 0.75 26.11 12.35
N GLU A 69 1.48 27.17 11.99
CA GLU A 69 1.39 28.47 12.65
C GLU A 69 0.03 29.13 12.41
N VAL A 70 -0.44 29.13 11.16
CA VAL A 70 -1.76 29.68 10.80
C VAL A 70 -2.87 28.96 11.56
N ARG A 71 -2.81 27.62 11.66
CA ARG A 71 -3.77 26.83 12.47
C ARG A 71 -3.79 27.27 13.92
N GLY A 72 -2.62 27.49 14.52
CA GLY A 72 -2.53 27.98 15.89
C GLY A 72 -3.16 29.35 16.07
N ARG A 73 -2.94 30.27 15.14
CA ARG A 73 -3.58 31.60 15.14
C ARG A 73 -5.10 31.54 14.97
N LEU A 74 -5.61 30.49 14.34
CA LEU A 74 -7.03 30.24 14.14
C LEU A 74 -7.69 29.45 15.30
N GLY A 75 -6.98 29.26 16.42
CA GLY A 75 -7.53 28.64 17.63
C GLY A 75 -7.37 27.12 17.72
N ASP A 76 -6.46 26.51 16.95
CA ASP A 76 -6.07 25.13 17.18
C ASP A 76 -5.05 25.05 18.33
N ASP A 77 -5.55 24.66 19.51
CA ASP A 77 -4.80 24.51 20.76
C ASP A 77 -3.95 23.21 20.83
N SER A 78 -3.93 22.41 19.77
CA SER A 78 -3.07 21.22 19.69
C SER A 78 -1.58 21.60 19.79
N SER A 79 -0.74 20.64 20.21
CA SER A 79 0.72 20.85 20.26
C SER A 79 1.28 21.23 18.88
N LEU A 80 2.42 21.94 18.88
CA LEU A 80 3.06 22.36 17.63
C LEU A 80 3.31 21.17 16.67
N ASP A 81 3.78 20.05 17.20
CA ASP A 81 4.03 18.84 16.42
C ASP A 81 2.74 18.23 15.87
N ALA A 82 1.65 18.22 16.64
CA ALA A 82 0.35 17.78 16.16
C ALA A 82 -0.15 18.68 15.01
N ARG A 83 -0.01 20.00 15.13
CA ARG A 83 -0.37 20.95 14.05
C ARG A 83 0.51 20.77 12.81
N ARG A 84 1.80 20.49 12.98
CA ARG A 84 2.72 20.17 11.86
C ARG A 84 2.30 18.86 11.16
N ALA A 85 1.95 17.81 11.91
CA ALA A 85 1.45 16.58 11.33
C ALA A 85 0.12 16.79 10.57
N GLN A 86 -0.81 17.58 11.13
CA GLN A 86 -2.04 17.95 10.43
C GLN A 86 -1.78 18.78 9.16
N ALA A 87 -0.77 19.65 9.18
CA ALA A 87 -0.37 20.48 8.07
C ALA A 87 0.11 19.64 6.87
N VAL A 88 0.86 18.56 7.10
CA VAL A 88 1.23 17.60 6.04
C VAL A 88 -0.02 17.11 5.29
N GLY A 89 -1.03 16.67 6.04
CA GLY A 89 -2.30 16.24 5.44
C GLY A 89 -3.05 17.37 4.74
N ALA A 90 -2.98 18.61 5.24
CA ALA A 90 -3.65 19.76 4.64
C ALA A 90 -3.01 20.17 3.30
N ILE A 91 -1.68 20.18 3.25
CA ILE A 91 -0.91 20.43 2.02
C ILE A 91 -1.24 19.37 0.97
N ALA A 92 -1.18 18.09 1.34
CA ALA A 92 -1.53 16.99 0.44
C ALA A 92 -2.98 17.07 -0.07
N ARG A 93 -3.92 17.56 0.75
CA ARG A 93 -5.31 17.75 0.33
C ARG A 93 -5.50 18.91 -0.66
N ARG A 94 -4.61 19.92 -0.65
CA ARG A 94 -4.68 21.05 -1.58
C ARG A 94 -4.19 20.70 -2.99
N ASP A 95 -3.37 19.67 -3.13
CA ASP A 95 -3.01 19.09 -4.45
C ASP A 95 -4.26 18.74 -5.28
N LEU A 96 -5.30 18.23 -4.61
CA LEU A 96 -6.58 17.88 -5.24
C LEU A 96 -7.40 19.09 -5.70
N ALA A 97 -6.99 20.31 -5.33
CA ALA A 97 -7.57 21.56 -5.80
C ALA A 97 -6.75 22.19 -6.94
N LEU A 98 -5.57 21.66 -7.25
CA LEU A 98 -4.90 22.00 -8.50
C LEU A 98 -5.61 21.26 -9.64
N ASP A 99 -6.21 22.03 -10.55
CA ASP A 99 -6.63 21.55 -11.87
C ASP A 99 -5.37 21.24 -12.68
N LEU A 100 -4.68 20.14 -12.35
CA LEU A 100 -3.59 19.60 -13.16
C LEU A 100 -4.20 19.03 -14.43
N LEU A 101 -4.32 19.90 -15.44
CA LEU A 101 -4.78 19.55 -16.77
C LEU A 101 -3.58 19.00 -17.54
N THR A 102 -3.65 17.71 -17.91
CA THR A 102 -2.71 17.17 -18.90
C THR A 102 -3.37 17.27 -20.27
N THR A 103 -2.74 17.96 -21.21
CA THR A 103 -3.16 18.05 -22.61
C THR A 103 -2.46 16.97 -23.43
N ASP A 104 -3.23 16.26 -24.25
CA ASP A 104 -2.67 15.40 -25.29
C ASP A 104 -1.89 16.25 -26.29
N GLU A 105 -0.60 15.95 -26.49
CA GLU A 105 0.29 16.74 -27.38
C GLU A 105 -0.10 16.66 -28.85
N THR A 106 -0.86 15.63 -29.24
CA THR A 106 -1.32 15.39 -30.62
C THR A 106 -2.69 15.99 -30.91
N THR A 107 -3.61 16.00 -29.95
CA THR A 107 -5.00 16.46 -30.17
C THR A 107 -5.32 17.79 -29.47
N GLY A 108 -4.48 18.24 -28.53
CA GLY A 108 -4.73 19.42 -27.70
C GLY A 108 -5.87 19.24 -26.69
N GLU A 109 -6.42 18.03 -26.58
CA GLU A 109 -7.54 17.73 -25.70
C GLU A 109 -7.06 17.48 -24.27
N ILE A 110 -7.80 18.01 -23.28
CA ILE A 110 -7.52 17.77 -21.86
C ILE A 110 -7.88 16.31 -21.54
N THR A 111 -6.89 15.46 -21.32
CA THR A 111 -7.08 14.01 -21.12
C THR A 111 -7.27 13.61 -19.66
N VAL A 112 -6.81 14.42 -18.71
CA VAL A 112 -6.93 14.11 -17.27
C VAL A 112 -7.41 15.33 -16.51
N ARG A 113 -8.59 15.23 -15.88
CA ARG A 113 -8.92 16.02 -14.71
C ARG A 113 -8.41 15.25 -13.50
N SER A 114 -7.67 15.89 -12.61
CA SER A 114 -7.32 15.34 -11.29
C SER A 114 -8.57 14.70 -10.68
N ALA A 115 -8.64 13.37 -10.68
CA ALA A 115 -9.77 12.66 -10.15
C ALA A 115 -9.73 12.87 -8.64
N GLY A 116 -10.65 13.68 -8.11
CA GLY A 116 -10.73 13.96 -6.68
C GLY A 116 -10.57 12.70 -5.82
N ARG A 117 -9.96 12.87 -4.63
CA ARG A 117 -9.53 11.79 -3.72
C ARG A 117 -10.52 10.63 -3.63
N LYS A 118 -10.10 9.45 -4.08
CA LYS A 118 -10.80 8.19 -3.81
C LYS A 118 -10.03 7.39 -2.76
N VAL A 119 -10.50 7.40 -1.51
CA VAL A 119 -10.02 6.47 -0.47
C VAL A 119 -11.03 5.35 -0.34
N LEU A 120 -10.59 4.11 -0.57
CA LEU A 120 -11.34 2.92 -0.20
C LEU A 120 -10.97 2.54 1.23
N MET A 121 -11.94 2.57 2.13
CA MET A 121 -11.75 2.19 3.53
C MET A 121 -12.66 1.01 3.85
N ASP A 122 -12.07 -0.13 4.22
CA ASP A 122 -12.80 -1.28 4.71
C ASP A 122 -13.07 -1.10 6.21
N LEU A 123 -14.26 -0.61 6.51
CA LEU A 123 -14.68 -0.33 7.87
C LEU A 123 -15.63 -1.42 8.39
N HIS A 124 -15.23 -2.11 9.45
CA HIS A 124 -16.09 -3.07 10.14
C HIS A 124 -16.70 -2.38 11.37
N ILE A 125 -18.02 -2.19 11.33
CA ILE A 125 -18.83 -1.63 12.42
C ILE A 125 -20.01 -2.55 12.69
N THR A 126 -20.40 -2.67 13.95
CA THR A 126 -21.60 -3.41 14.34
C THR A 126 -22.79 -2.46 14.43
N ASP A 127 -24.00 -3.02 14.52
CA ASP A 127 -25.22 -2.26 14.79
C ASP A 127 -25.13 -1.51 16.13
N THR A 128 -24.50 -2.11 17.14
CA THR A 128 -24.20 -1.45 18.43
C THR A 128 -23.23 -0.26 18.28
N THR A 129 -22.31 -0.30 17.31
CA THR A 129 -21.43 0.84 16.98
C THR A 129 -22.23 2.00 16.39
N LEU A 130 -23.22 1.69 15.54
CA LEU A 130 -24.12 2.69 14.95
C LEU A 130 -25.06 3.33 15.97
N ARG A 131 -25.52 2.55 16.95
CA ARG A 131 -26.38 3.04 18.06
C ARG A 131 -25.61 3.82 19.12
N GLY A 132 -24.27 3.85 19.04
CA GLY A 132 -23.40 4.57 19.98
C GLY A 132 -23.07 3.80 21.26
N GLU A 133 -23.47 2.54 21.35
CA GLU A 133 -23.22 1.65 22.50
C GLU A 133 -21.82 1.02 22.44
N ASN A 134 -21.27 0.86 21.23
CA ASN A 134 -19.91 0.38 21.02
C ASN A 134 -19.02 1.49 20.42
N PRO A 135 -18.02 2.02 21.14
CA PRO A 135 -17.14 3.06 20.62
C PRO A 135 -16.10 2.53 19.62
N VAL A 136 -16.07 1.23 19.34
CA VAL A 136 -15.07 0.58 18.49
C VAL A 136 -15.61 0.31 17.09
N GLY A 137 -14.89 0.79 16.08
CA GLY A 137 -14.90 0.26 14.71
C GLY A 137 -13.56 -0.41 14.39
N ARG A 138 -13.43 -1.01 13.22
CA ARG A 138 -12.14 -1.50 12.71
C ARG A 138 -11.90 -1.02 11.30
N TRP A 139 -10.68 -0.55 11.00
CA TRP A 139 -10.21 -0.33 9.65
C TRP A 139 -9.31 -1.50 9.26
N GLY A 140 -9.79 -2.36 8.36
CA GLY A 140 -9.20 -3.68 8.18
C GLY A 140 -9.27 -4.48 9.48
N ASP A 141 -8.12 -4.91 10.01
CA ASP A 141 -7.99 -5.63 11.28
C ASP A 141 -7.73 -4.71 12.49
N LYS A 142 -7.35 -3.44 12.28
CA LYS A 142 -6.96 -2.49 13.32
C LYS A 142 -8.17 -1.84 14.00
N PRO A 143 -8.22 -1.79 15.35
CA PRO A 143 -9.27 -1.06 16.05
C PRO A 143 -9.12 0.45 15.85
N VAL A 144 -10.23 1.13 15.60
CA VAL A 144 -10.32 2.60 15.48
C VAL A 144 -11.56 3.09 16.22
N THR A 145 -11.54 4.30 16.76
CA THR A 145 -12.70 4.81 17.52
C THR A 145 -13.79 5.36 16.60
N THR A 146 -15.06 5.27 17.03
CA THR A 146 -16.17 5.91 16.30
C THR A 146 -16.05 7.42 16.21
N ALA A 147 -15.40 8.06 17.19
CA ALA A 147 -15.10 9.49 17.16
C ALA A 147 -14.11 9.83 16.04
N GLN A 148 -13.04 9.03 15.90
CA GLN A 148 -12.03 9.18 14.85
C GLN A 148 -12.63 8.95 13.45
N ILE A 149 -13.47 7.91 13.30
CA ILE A 149 -14.23 7.68 12.06
C ILE A 149 -15.12 8.89 11.74
N LYS A 150 -15.90 9.39 12.72
CA LYS A 150 -16.74 10.58 12.54
C LYS A 150 -15.91 11.80 12.14
N GLN A 151 -14.73 11.99 12.73
CA GLN A 151 -13.81 13.06 12.38
C GLN A 151 -13.37 12.96 10.91
N TRP A 152 -12.99 11.76 10.44
CA TRP A 152 -12.63 11.55 9.04
C TRP A 152 -13.80 11.84 8.08
N LEU A 153 -15.03 11.49 8.47
CA LEU A 153 -16.24 11.68 7.65
C LEU A 153 -16.84 13.08 7.71
N ARG A 154 -16.37 13.97 8.60
CA ARG A 154 -16.93 15.34 8.77
C ARG A 154 -16.57 16.31 7.64
N SER A 155 -15.62 15.98 6.76
CA SER A 155 -15.18 16.85 5.65
C SER A 155 -16.14 16.84 4.43
N ARG A 156 -17.44 17.06 4.66
CA ARG A 156 -18.50 16.87 3.65
C ARG A 156 -18.49 17.88 2.50
N GLU A 157 -17.88 19.05 2.69
CA GLU A 157 -17.94 20.14 1.69
C GLU A 157 -17.09 19.87 0.44
N THR A 158 -16.13 18.94 0.53
CA THR A 158 -15.21 18.59 -0.57
C THR A 158 -15.09 17.08 -0.82
N THR A 159 -15.79 16.23 -0.06
CA THR A 159 -15.63 14.77 -0.09
C THR A 159 -16.97 14.06 -0.33
N SER A 160 -17.08 13.35 -1.44
CA SER A 160 -18.18 12.42 -1.70
C SER A 160 -17.92 11.09 -0.98
N ILE A 161 -18.88 10.66 -0.14
CA ILE A 161 -18.78 9.40 0.62
C ILE A 161 -19.78 8.41 0.02
N ILE A 162 -19.27 7.32 -0.54
CA ILE A 162 -20.09 6.20 -1.03
C ILE A 162 -19.98 5.05 -0.04
N ILE A 163 -21.05 4.82 0.72
CA ILE A 163 -21.16 3.64 1.59
C ILE A 163 -21.62 2.46 0.75
N ARG A 164 -20.86 1.37 0.76
CA ARG A 164 -21.23 0.12 0.11
C ARG A 164 -21.56 -0.92 1.18
N PRO A 165 -22.55 -1.80 0.95
CA PRO A 165 -22.83 -2.90 1.86
C PRO A 165 -21.60 -3.81 1.99
N VAL A 166 -21.47 -4.46 3.14
CA VAL A 166 -20.38 -5.41 3.44
C VAL A 166 -20.31 -6.44 2.32
N ILE A 167 -19.12 -6.63 1.76
CA ILE A 167 -18.89 -7.65 0.74
C ILE A 167 -19.02 -9.00 1.44
N ASN A 168 -20.03 -9.79 1.07
CA ASN A 168 -20.06 -11.19 1.45
C ASN A 168 -18.82 -11.86 0.85
N LEU A 169 -17.86 -12.20 1.70
CA LEU A 169 -16.64 -12.82 1.25
C LEU A 169 -16.90 -14.20 0.67
N ALA A 170 -18.02 -14.87 0.95
CA ALA A 170 -18.33 -16.19 0.40
C ALA A 170 -18.83 -16.14 -1.06
N ASP A 171 -19.39 -15.02 -1.50
CA ASP A 171 -19.95 -14.89 -2.85
C ASP A 171 -18.89 -15.15 -3.93
N CYS A 172 -19.29 -15.90 -4.95
CA CYS A 172 -18.45 -16.28 -6.08
C CYS A 172 -19.23 -16.02 -7.37
N ILE A 173 -19.26 -14.76 -7.81
CA ILE A 173 -19.88 -14.36 -9.08
C ILE A 173 -18.76 -14.29 -10.12
N PRO A 174 -18.68 -15.21 -11.08
CA PRO A 174 -17.65 -15.18 -12.11
C PRO A 174 -17.88 -14.01 -13.08
N VAL A 175 -16.82 -13.62 -13.78
CA VAL A 175 -16.88 -12.77 -14.98
C VAL A 175 -16.21 -13.47 -16.15
N ASP A 176 -16.70 -13.20 -17.34
CA ASP A 176 -16.15 -13.71 -18.59
C ASP A 176 -15.12 -12.70 -19.16
N SER A 177 -14.03 -12.52 -18.43
CA SER A 177 -12.90 -11.67 -18.84
C SER A 177 -11.62 -12.13 -18.18
N TYR A 178 -10.51 -12.05 -18.91
CA TYR A 178 -9.18 -12.30 -18.35
C TYR A 178 -8.82 -11.26 -17.28
N GLU A 179 -9.19 -10.00 -17.50
CA GLU A 179 -8.88 -8.93 -16.58
C GLU A 179 -9.72 -9.07 -15.32
N ILE A 180 -9.03 -9.13 -14.17
CA ILE A 180 -9.67 -9.33 -12.87
C ILE A 180 -10.29 -7.98 -12.44
N PRO A 181 -11.62 -7.89 -12.29
CA PRO A 181 -12.26 -6.66 -11.83
C PRO A 181 -11.85 -6.30 -10.40
N ASP A 182 -11.84 -5.02 -10.06
CA ASP A 182 -11.41 -4.55 -8.74
C ASP A 182 -12.25 -5.13 -7.60
N ARG A 183 -13.54 -5.40 -7.82
CA ARG A 183 -14.40 -6.11 -6.85
C ARG A 183 -13.88 -7.51 -6.48
N HIS A 184 -13.23 -8.21 -7.42
CA HIS A 184 -12.65 -9.53 -7.18
C HIS A 184 -11.27 -9.40 -6.54
N LYS A 185 -10.43 -8.47 -7.01
CA LYS A 185 -9.14 -8.19 -6.37
C LYS A 185 -9.32 -7.84 -4.90
N HIS A 186 -10.28 -6.96 -4.60
CA HIS A 186 -10.61 -6.54 -3.26
C HIS A 186 -11.09 -7.71 -2.40
N ARG A 187 -12.09 -8.48 -2.86
CA ARG A 187 -12.57 -9.69 -2.15
C ARG A 187 -11.46 -10.70 -1.86
N VAL A 188 -10.57 -10.95 -2.82
CA VAL A 188 -9.44 -11.89 -2.67
C VAL A 188 -8.45 -11.40 -1.62
N ARG A 189 -8.12 -10.10 -1.63
CA ARG A 189 -7.24 -9.46 -0.63
C ARG A 189 -7.86 -9.44 0.78
N SER A 190 -9.18 -9.25 0.88
CA SER A 190 -9.90 -9.31 2.16
C SER A 190 -10.03 -10.74 2.71
N ARG A 191 -10.07 -11.77 1.85
CA ARG A 191 -10.02 -13.18 2.29
C ARG A 191 -8.65 -13.57 2.81
N ARG A 192 -7.58 -13.01 2.24
CA ARG A 192 -6.20 -13.34 2.59
C ARG A 192 -5.29 -12.12 2.50
N HIS A 193 -4.76 -11.72 3.64
CA HIS A 193 -4.03 -10.46 3.79
C HIS A 193 -2.55 -10.55 3.36
N THR A 194 -2.03 -11.75 3.11
CA THR A 194 -0.65 -12.00 2.69
C THR A 194 -0.58 -12.93 1.49
N CYS A 195 0.58 -12.98 0.85
CA CYS A 195 0.90 -13.95 -0.21
C CYS A 195 0.51 -15.39 0.19
N SER A 196 -0.01 -16.15 -0.77
CA SER A 196 -0.47 -17.54 -0.58
C SER A 196 0.65 -18.57 -0.59
N PHE A 197 1.89 -18.15 -0.82
CA PHE A 197 3.07 -19.01 -0.83
C PHE A 197 3.53 -19.35 0.61
N PRO A 198 4.08 -20.56 0.86
CA PRO A 198 4.58 -20.96 2.18
C PRO A 198 5.52 -19.94 2.81
N ASN A 199 5.27 -19.59 4.07
CA ASN A 199 6.06 -18.66 4.91
C ASN A 199 6.22 -17.23 4.36
N CYS A 200 5.50 -16.84 3.31
CA CYS A 200 5.60 -15.49 2.76
C CYS A 200 4.69 -14.51 3.52
N THR A 201 5.26 -13.40 3.99
CA THR A 201 4.56 -12.34 4.73
C THR A 201 4.24 -11.11 3.89
N THR A 202 4.57 -11.11 2.58
CA THR A 202 4.28 -9.97 1.70
C THR A 202 2.78 -9.66 1.71
N PRO A 203 2.38 -8.39 1.99
CA PRO A 203 0.98 -8.00 1.99
C PRO A 203 0.29 -8.26 0.64
N ALA A 204 -0.96 -8.72 0.67
CA ALA A 204 -1.75 -9.05 -0.52
C ALA A 204 -2.01 -7.83 -1.44
N VAL A 205 -1.95 -6.61 -0.87
CA VAL A 205 -2.01 -5.37 -1.64
C VAL A 205 -0.80 -5.17 -2.56
N LYS A 206 0.36 -5.74 -2.19
CA LYS A 206 1.59 -5.77 -3.01
C LYS A 206 1.71 -7.04 -3.87
N CYS A 207 0.68 -7.89 -3.89
CA CYS A 207 0.66 -9.13 -4.64
C CYS A 207 -0.11 -8.99 -5.96
N ASP A 208 0.33 -9.77 -6.95
CA ASP A 208 -0.46 -10.08 -8.14
C ASP A 208 -1.64 -10.96 -7.70
N ILE A 209 -2.80 -10.81 -8.35
CA ILE A 209 -3.93 -11.72 -8.17
C ILE A 209 -3.85 -12.76 -9.27
N ASP A 210 -3.63 -14.00 -8.87
CA ASP A 210 -3.29 -15.09 -9.77
C ASP A 210 -4.45 -16.10 -9.88
N HIS A 211 -4.65 -16.63 -11.07
CA HIS A 211 -5.62 -17.69 -11.32
C HIS A 211 -5.05 -19.05 -10.91
N GLU A 212 -5.85 -19.86 -10.22
CA GLU A 212 -5.47 -21.23 -9.90
C GLU A 212 -5.48 -22.12 -11.12
N ILE A 213 -6.65 -22.24 -11.74
CA ILE A 213 -6.79 -22.74 -13.10
C ILE A 213 -6.54 -21.53 -13.99
N PRO A 214 -5.46 -21.50 -14.79
CA PRO A 214 -5.16 -20.36 -15.64
C PRO A 214 -6.34 -20.05 -16.57
N HIS A 215 -6.66 -18.78 -16.76
CA HIS A 215 -7.76 -18.37 -17.65
C HIS A 215 -7.63 -18.95 -19.07
N ARG A 216 -6.40 -18.98 -19.62
CA ARG A 216 -6.09 -19.61 -20.92
C ARG A 216 -6.35 -21.12 -20.99
N LYS A 217 -6.56 -21.78 -19.85
CA LYS A 217 -6.92 -23.20 -19.72
C LYS A 217 -8.40 -23.39 -19.34
N GLY A 218 -9.23 -22.35 -19.52
CA GLY A 218 -10.66 -22.38 -19.20
C GLY A 218 -10.98 -22.10 -17.73
N GLY A 219 -10.02 -21.61 -16.94
CA GLY A 219 -10.28 -21.23 -15.56
C GLY A 219 -11.11 -19.95 -15.47
N PRO A 220 -12.21 -19.91 -14.69
CA PRO A 220 -13.05 -18.73 -14.61
C PRO A 220 -12.34 -17.61 -13.85
N THR A 221 -12.59 -16.36 -14.24
CA THR A 221 -12.24 -15.21 -13.39
C THR A 221 -13.29 -15.08 -12.30
N CYS A 222 -13.06 -15.81 -11.22
CA CYS A 222 -13.95 -15.94 -10.06
C CYS A 222 -13.13 -15.80 -8.77
N PRO A 223 -13.62 -15.15 -7.70
CA PRO A 223 -12.95 -15.16 -6.40
C PRO A 223 -12.59 -16.55 -5.86
N CYS A 224 -13.31 -17.59 -6.28
CA CYS A 224 -13.04 -18.98 -5.97
C CYS A 224 -11.78 -19.56 -6.65
N ASN A 225 -11.39 -19.00 -7.80
CA ASN A 225 -10.24 -19.42 -8.60
C ASN A 225 -9.07 -18.42 -8.51
N LEU A 226 -9.15 -17.43 -7.61
CA LEU A 226 -8.18 -16.34 -7.50
C LEU A 226 -7.55 -16.28 -6.11
N HIS A 227 -6.25 -15.98 -6.06
CA HIS A 227 -5.51 -15.86 -4.80
C HIS A 227 -4.31 -14.92 -4.96
N PRO A 228 -3.84 -14.28 -3.85
CA PRO A 228 -2.70 -13.37 -3.94
C PRO A 228 -1.37 -14.13 -4.00
N LEU A 229 -0.50 -13.76 -4.95
CA LEU A 229 0.90 -14.17 -5.00
C LEU A 229 1.80 -12.96 -5.27
N CYS A 230 2.85 -12.79 -4.46
CA CYS A 230 3.83 -11.74 -4.76
C CYS A 230 4.58 -12.09 -6.06
N ARG A 231 5.06 -11.07 -6.77
CA ARG A 231 5.71 -11.23 -8.09
C ARG A 231 6.78 -12.33 -8.12
N ARG A 232 7.58 -12.44 -7.04
CA ARG A 232 8.61 -13.47 -6.87
C ARG A 232 8.02 -14.88 -6.85
N HIS A 233 6.98 -15.11 -6.05
CA HIS A 233 6.37 -16.44 -5.91
C HIS A 233 5.41 -16.78 -7.04
N HIS A 234 4.80 -15.79 -7.67
CA HIS A 234 4.09 -15.98 -8.93
C HIS A 234 5.05 -16.54 -9.99
N ARG A 235 6.23 -15.93 -10.16
CA ARG A 235 7.28 -16.47 -11.05
C ARG A 235 7.75 -17.86 -10.64
N ALA A 236 7.92 -18.12 -9.34
CA ALA A 236 8.28 -19.46 -8.87
C ALA A 236 7.23 -20.49 -9.30
N LYS A 237 5.94 -20.22 -9.09
CA LYS A 237 4.85 -21.08 -9.58
C LYS A 237 4.89 -21.26 -11.10
N THR A 238 5.13 -20.19 -11.86
CA THR A 238 5.07 -20.25 -13.33
C THR A 238 6.26 -20.96 -13.98
N PHE A 239 7.46 -20.78 -13.44
CA PHE A 239 8.72 -21.15 -14.11
C PHE A 239 9.52 -22.24 -13.37
N SER A 240 8.94 -22.88 -12.36
CA SER A 240 9.58 -23.99 -11.66
C SER A 240 8.57 -25.09 -11.33
N GLU A 241 9.01 -26.10 -10.58
CA GLU A 241 8.19 -27.28 -10.27
C GLU A 241 7.29 -27.12 -9.04
N TRP A 242 7.20 -25.90 -8.48
CA TRP A 242 6.23 -25.62 -7.42
C TRP A 242 4.80 -25.82 -7.92
N ARG A 243 4.02 -26.61 -7.18
CA ARG A 243 2.61 -26.88 -7.46
C ARG A 243 1.78 -26.64 -6.21
N TYR A 244 0.48 -26.45 -6.35
CA TYR A 244 -0.42 -26.47 -5.22
C TYR A 244 -1.82 -26.96 -5.60
N LEU A 245 -2.59 -27.28 -4.58
CA LEU A 245 -4.02 -27.55 -4.64
C LEU A 245 -4.76 -26.58 -3.71
N SER A 246 -5.77 -25.87 -4.20
CA SER A 246 -6.71 -25.16 -3.32
C SER A 246 -7.66 -26.17 -2.69
N LEU A 247 -7.65 -26.24 -1.37
CA LEU A 247 -8.50 -27.17 -0.62
C LEU A 247 -9.87 -26.55 -0.37
N THR A 248 -9.86 -25.30 0.08
CA THR A 248 -11.02 -24.45 0.29
C THR A 248 -10.58 -23.00 0.07
N PRO A 249 -11.49 -22.04 -0.13
CA PRO A 249 -11.11 -20.63 -0.28
C PRO A 249 -10.14 -20.17 0.82
N GLY A 250 -8.93 -19.77 0.43
CA GLY A 250 -7.89 -19.28 1.36
C GLY A 250 -7.00 -20.37 1.99
N HIS A 251 -7.21 -21.66 1.68
CA HIS A 251 -6.40 -22.78 2.13
C HIS A 251 -5.75 -23.51 0.95
N PHE A 252 -4.43 -23.61 0.96
CA PHE A 252 -3.63 -24.18 -0.13
C PHE A 252 -2.69 -25.26 0.38
N LEU A 253 -2.64 -26.39 -0.32
CA LEU A 253 -1.61 -27.40 -0.14
C LEU A 253 -0.53 -27.21 -1.20
N TRP A 254 0.60 -26.64 -0.82
CA TRP A 254 1.75 -26.46 -1.70
C TRP A 254 2.66 -27.68 -1.69
N THR A 255 3.16 -28.04 -2.86
CA THR A 255 4.20 -29.05 -3.07
C THR A 255 5.45 -28.38 -3.63
N SER A 256 6.56 -28.52 -2.93
CA SER A 256 7.87 -28.05 -3.41
C SER A 256 8.46 -28.96 -4.49
N PRO A 257 9.46 -28.49 -5.25
CA PRO A 257 10.20 -29.33 -6.21
C PRO A 257 10.78 -30.62 -5.60
N HIS A 258 11.07 -30.62 -4.29
CA HIS A 258 11.60 -31.79 -3.57
C HIS A 258 10.51 -32.65 -2.92
N GLY A 259 9.25 -32.51 -3.35
CA GLY A 259 8.12 -33.27 -2.83
C GLY A 259 7.60 -32.81 -1.47
N ARG A 260 8.20 -31.79 -0.84
CA ARG A 260 7.73 -31.32 0.47
C ARG A 260 6.35 -30.66 0.41
N LEU A 261 5.50 -30.96 1.39
CA LEU A 261 4.13 -30.49 1.51
C LEU A 261 3.98 -29.40 2.58
N PHE A 262 3.29 -28.32 2.21
CA PHE A 262 3.00 -27.19 3.08
C PHE A 262 1.51 -26.86 3.02
N LEU A 263 0.83 -26.93 4.16
CA LEU A 263 -0.52 -26.40 4.32
C LEU A 263 -0.43 -24.91 4.65
N VAL A 264 -0.99 -24.08 3.79
CA VAL A 264 -0.99 -22.62 3.92
C VAL A 264 -2.42 -22.14 4.10
N GLY A 265 -2.70 -21.45 5.19
CA GLY A 265 -4.03 -20.92 5.52
C GLY A 265 -3.95 -19.58 6.26
N PRO A 266 -5.07 -19.08 6.80
CA PRO A 266 -5.10 -17.85 7.60
C PRO A 266 -4.23 -17.93 8.86
N GLY A 267 -4.13 -19.12 9.47
CA GLY A 267 -3.26 -19.38 10.64
C GLY A 267 -1.77 -19.51 10.32
N GLY A 268 -1.34 -19.18 9.09
CA GLY A 268 0.04 -19.29 8.64
C GLY A 268 0.33 -20.57 7.84
N THR A 269 1.59 -21.00 7.87
CA THR A 269 2.09 -22.16 7.11
C THR A 269 2.43 -23.29 8.08
N ARG A 270 1.98 -24.50 7.76
CA ARG A 270 2.32 -25.74 8.47
C ARG A 270 2.94 -26.72 7.49
N ALA A 271 4.22 -27.06 7.70
CA ALA A 271 4.85 -28.17 6.98
C ALA A 271 4.18 -29.49 7.40
N LEU A 272 3.86 -30.35 6.44
CA LEU A 272 3.20 -31.64 6.69
C LEU A 272 4.18 -32.81 6.73
N ASP A 273 5.37 -32.65 6.17
CA ASP A 273 6.40 -33.68 6.26
C ASP A 273 7.18 -33.57 7.57
N PRO A 274 7.61 -34.71 8.15
CA PRO A 274 8.55 -34.66 9.26
C PRO A 274 9.86 -34.00 8.81
N PRO A 275 10.54 -33.26 9.71
CA PRO A 275 11.87 -32.73 9.40
C PRO A 275 12.77 -33.90 8.98
N ARG A 276 13.47 -33.74 7.85
CA ARG A 276 14.44 -34.73 7.39
C ARG A 276 15.46 -34.93 8.51
N ALA A 277 15.57 -36.14 9.04
CA ALA A 277 16.68 -36.49 9.92
C ALA A 277 17.97 -36.18 9.15
N ILE A 278 18.81 -35.34 9.74
CA ILE A 278 20.18 -35.18 9.25
C ILE A 278 20.86 -36.47 9.68
N GLU A 279 21.08 -37.40 8.74
CA GLU A 279 21.97 -38.53 9.02
C GLU A 279 23.36 -37.95 9.32
N PRO A 280 24.00 -38.36 10.44
CA PRO A 280 25.26 -37.79 10.91
C PRO A 280 26.42 -38.02 9.93
#